data_AF-A0A820YRC0-F1
#
_entry.id   AF-A0A820YRC0-F1
#
_cell.length_a   1.000
_cell.length_b   1.000
_cell.length_c   1.000
_cell.angle_alpha   90.00
_cell.angle_beta   90.00
_cell.angle_gamma   90.00
#
_symmetry.space_group_name_H-M   'P 1'
#
loop_
_entity.id
_entity.type
_entity.pdbx_description
1 polymer ?
#
loop_
_entity_poly.entity_id
_entity_poly.type
_entity_poly.pdbx_seq_one_letter_code
_entity_poly.pdbx_strand_id
1 'polypeptide(L)'
;QELLQIHSRPLPALDKFESTLVRMGFPKYRTYTTSNANISATSSNSAKHEKASMCMCHLEQRGGINGFSIGGYFCPTCESKYCELPTECSICHLTLVSAPHLARSYHFLFPIEQFIEVTLDELSSPKCFACQHAFDEQKHKSIFKCTSCNNIFCFECDLFIHGTIFTCPGCIR
;
A
#
# COMPACT_ATOMS: atom_id res chain seq x y z
N GLN A 1 6.11 -12.59 -22.22
CA GLN A 1 6.24 -11.67 -21.07
C GLN A 1 4.96 -10.86 -20.87
N GLU A 2 4.28 -10.41 -21.93
CA GLU A 2 2.98 -9.69 -21.85
C GLU A 2 1.85 -10.47 -21.16
N LEU A 3 1.71 -11.78 -21.40
CA LEU A 3 0.65 -12.59 -20.78
C LEU A 3 0.72 -12.59 -19.25
N LEU A 4 1.92 -12.55 -18.66
CA LEU A 4 2.10 -12.49 -17.21
C LEU A 4 1.64 -11.15 -16.62
N GLN A 5 1.75 -10.08 -17.41
CA GLN A 5 1.39 -8.72 -17.02
C GLN A 5 -0.12 -8.49 -17.05
N ILE A 6 -0.85 -9.29 -17.83
CA ILE A 6 -2.33 -9.29 -17.86
C ILE A 6 -2.87 -10.00 -16.61
N HIS A 7 -2.29 -11.12 -16.22
CA HIS A 7 -2.75 -11.92 -15.06
C HIS A 7 -2.36 -11.30 -13.70
N SER A 8 -1.49 -10.30 -13.67
CA SER A 8 -1.15 -9.59 -12.43
C SER A 8 -2.21 -8.56 -12.02
N ARG A 9 -3.12 -8.19 -12.92
CA ARG A 9 -4.25 -7.31 -12.62
C ARG A 9 -5.44 -8.14 -12.13
N PRO A 10 -6.14 -7.72 -11.07
CA PRO A 10 -7.35 -8.42 -10.64
C PRO A 10 -8.37 -8.38 -11.78
N LEU A 11 -8.92 -9.54 -12.13
CA LEU A 11 -9.97 -9.63 -13.13
C LEU A 11 -11.24 -8.92 -12.62
N PRO A 12 -11.99 -8.24 -13.48
CA PRO A 12 -13.29 -7.72 -13.10
C PRO A 12 -14.20 -8.87 -12.65
N ALA A 13 -14.91 -8.68 -11.54
CA ALA A 13 -15.87 -9.66 -11.06
C ALA A 13 -17.02 -9.80 -12.08
N LEU A 14 -17.41 -11.04 -12.37
CA LEU A 14 -18.64 -11.31 -13.12
C LEU A 14 -19.85 -10.93 -12.24
N ASP A 15 -20.95 -10.45 -12.83
CA ASP A 15 -22.16 -9.97 -12.12
C ASP A 15 -22.81 -10.96 -11.14
N LYS A 16 -22.33 -12.20 -11.05
CA LYS A 16 -22.86 -13.27 -10.19
C LYS A 16 -22.08 -13.49 -8.89
N PHE A 17 -21.13 -12.62 -8.54
CA PHE A 17 -20.41 -12.75 -7.27
C PHE A 17 -21.15 -12.06 -6.12
N GLU A 18 -21.47 -12.83 -5.07
CA GLU A 18 -22.00 -12.27 -3.83
C GLU A 18 -20.90 -11.48 -3.10
N SER A 19 -21.09 -10.18 -2.94
CA SER A 19 -20.20 -9.33 -2.15
C SER A 19 -20.49 -9.51 -0.66
N THR A 20 -19.74 -10.39 0.01
CA THR A 20 -19.82 -10.54 1.46
C THR A 20 -18.82 -9.60 2.14
N LEU A 21 -19.29 -8.90 3.18
CA LEU A 21 -18.41 -8.08 4.00
C LEU A 21 -17.54 -8.98 4.88
N VAL A 22 -16.23 -8.95 4.65
CA VAL A 22 -15.26 -9.69 5.46
C VAL A 22 -14.71 -8.79 6.54
N ARG A 23 -14.64 -9.28 7.78
CA ARG A 23 -14.03 -8.58 8.90
C ARG A 23 -12.50 -8.67 8.78
N MET A 24 -11.82 -7.52 8.84
CA MET A 24 -10.35 -7.44 8.80
C MET A 24 -9.81 -6.71 10.04
N GLY A 25 -8.58 -7.05 10.44
CA GLY A 25 -7.86 -6.40 11.54
C GLY A 25 -6.66 -5.60 11.04
N PHE A 26 -6.49 -4.38 11.57
CA PHE A 26 -5.35 -3.50 11.27
C PHE A 26 -4.42 -3.39 12.51
N PRO A 27 -3.55 -4.38 12.74
CA PRO A 27 -2.70 -4.39 13.91
C PRO A 27 -1.60 -3.32 13.82
N LYS A 28 -1.28 -2.70 14.97
CA LYS A 28 -0.16 -1.76 15.09
C LYS A 28 1.12 -2.54 15.41
N TYR A 29 2.24 -2.08 14.88
CA TYR A 29 3.54 -2.58 15.28
C TYR A 29 3.89 -2.02 16.66
N ARG A 30 4.25 -2.89 17.61
CA ARG A 30 4.65 -2.50 18.97
C ARG A 30 5.98 -3.15 19.33
N THR A 31 6.90 -2.36 19.87
CA THR A 31 8.13 -2.84 20.50
C THR A 31 7.97 -2.76 22.02
N TYR A 32 8.58 -3.69 22.75
CA TYR A 32 8.54 -3.73 24.22
C TYR A 32 9.52 -2.76 24.90
N THR A 33 10.17 -1.88 24.12
CA THR A 33 11.03 -0.83 24.66
C THR A 33 10.18 0.38 25.07
N THR A 34 9.85 0.44 26.37
CA THR A 34 9.35 1.60 27.14
C THR A 34 7.94 2.14 26.84
N SER A 35 6.98 1.78 27.69
CA SER A 35 6.29 2.67 28.65
C SER A 35 4.91 2.09 29.02
N ASN A 36 4.70 1.89 30.32
CA ASN A 36 3.44 1.51 30.99
C ASN A 36 2.88 0.11 30.71
N ALA A 37 3.25 -0.85 31.56
CA ALA A 37 2.34 -1.93 31.98
C ALA A 37 2.75 -2.42 33.37
N ASN A 38 1.92 -2.08 34.34
CA ASN A 38 1.97 -2.57 35.72
C ASN A 38 1.66 -4.07 35.68
N ILE A 39 2.68 -4.92 35.64
CA ILE A 39 2.50 -6.36 35.87
C ILE A 39 3.59 -6.81 36.83
N SER A 40 3.11 -7.13 38.02
CA SER A 40 3.77 -7.71 39.18
C SER A 40 4.71 -8.85 38.77
N ALA A 41 6.01 -8.57 38.77
CA ALA A 41 7.05 -9.59 38.74
C ALA A 41 7.69 -9.61 40.14
N THR A 42 7.22 -10.53 40.97
CA THR A 42 7.91 -10.90 42.22
C THR A 42 9.15 -11.70 41.87
N SER A 43 10.29 -11.03 41.72
CA SER A 43 11.62 -11.53 42.09
C SER A 43 12.72 -10.57 41.63
N SER A 44 13.28 -9.85 42.61
CA SER A 44 14.69 -9.50 42.78
C SER A 44 15.58 -9.14 41.57
N ASN A 45 16.15 -7.93 41.66
CA ASN A 45 17.43 -7.45 41.10
C ASN A 45 17.46 -6.97 39.65
N SER A 46 17.34 -5.64 39.52
CA SER A 46 18.14 -4.71 38.70
C SER A 46 18.85 -5.23 37.44
N ALA A 47 18.10 -5.35 36.35
CA ALA A 47 18.52 -4.98 34.99
C ALA A 47 17.25 -4.78 34.15
N LYS A 48 17.17 -3.73 33.32
CA LYS A 48 16.05 -3.51 32.38
C LYS A 48 16.00 -4.66 31.36
N HIS A 49 15.35 -5.77 31.69
CA HIS A 49 15.17 -6.89 30.79
C HIS A 49 14.05 -6.57 29.79
N GLU A 50 14.41 -6.51 28.50
CA GLU A 50 13.47 -6.44 27.39
C GLU A 50 12.56 -7.68 27.44
N LYS A 51 11.26 -7.49 27.65
CA LYS A 51 10.30 -8.60 27.67
C LYS A 51 10.10 -9.13 26.25
N ALA A 52 10.91 -10.12 25.87
CA ALA A 52 10.71 -10.87 24.63
C ALA A 52 9.42 -11.68 24.72
N SER A 53 8.67 -11.74 23.62
CA SER A 53 7.44 -12.53 23.48
C SER A 53 7.56 -13.51 22.33
N MET A 54 6.84 -14.63 22.39
CA MET A 54 6.80 -15.59 21.30
C MET A 54 5.81 -15.15 20.21
N CYS A 55 6.24 -15.26 18.96
CA CYS A 55 5.38 -15.07 17.79
C CYS A 55 4.52 -16.30 17.54
N MET A 56 3.23 -16.12 17.28
CA MET A 56 2.30 -17.21 17.00
C MET A 56 2.58 -17.89 15.66
N CYS A 57 3.17 -17.19 14.68
CA CYS A 57 3.59 -17.78 13.39
C CYS A 57 4.66 -18.88 13.56
N HIS A 58 5.45 -18.80 14.62
CA HIS A 58 6.65 -19.62 14.81
C HIS A 58 6.57 -20.49 16.07
N LEU A 59 5.40 -20.54 16.72
CA LEU A 59 5.21 -21.27 17.98
C LEU A 59 5.45 -22.78 17.80
N GLU A 60 5.14 -23.34 16.63
CA GLU A 60 5.32 -24.77 16.31
C GLU A 60 6.69 -25.10 15.72
N GLN A 61 7.46 -24.11 15.29
CA GLN A 61 8.82 -24.32 14.79
C GLN A 61 9.77 -24.48 15.99
N ARG A 62 9.80 -25.69 16.56
CA ARG A 62 10.77 -26.11 17.59
C ARG A 62 12.21 -25.94 17.05
N GLY A 63 12.80 -24.76 17.21
CA GLY A 63 14.21 -24.48 16.89
C GLY A 63 14.50 -23.26 16.01
N GLY A 64 13.51 -22.47 15.60
CA GLY A 64 13.76 -21.24 14.83
C GLY A 64 14.13 -20.05 15.73
N ILE A 65 15.31 -19.44 15.52
CA ILE A 65 15.75 -18.18 16.15
C ILE A 65 14.77 -17.00 15.95
N ASN A 66 13.80 -17.15 15.03
CA ASN A 66 12.84 -16.12 14.60
C ASN A 66 11.53 -16.09 15.43
N GLY A 67 11.37 -16.98 16.42
CA GLY A 67 10.15 -17.06 17.24
C GLY A 67 10.13 -16.07 18.42
N PHE A 68 11.30 -15.69 18.92
CA PHE A 68 11.44 -14.74 20.03
C PHE A 68 11.83 -13.38 19.48
N SER A 69 10.93 -12.40 19.58
CA SER A 69 11.24 -11.03 19.17
C SER A 69 10.76 -10.01 20.20
N ILE A 70 11.42 -8.86 20.20
CA ILE A 70 11.13 -7.73 21.10
C ILE A 70 9.97 -6.87 20.56
N GLY A 71 9.56 -7.09 19.31
CA GLY A 71 8.43 -6.39 18.70
C GLY A 71 7.69 -7.24 17.67
N GLY A 72 6.48 -6.81 17.35
CA GLY A 72 5.62 -7.46 16.36
C GLY A 72 4.30 -6.74 16.20
N TYR A 73 3.45 -7.30 15.36
CA TYR A 73 2.07 -6.89 15.14
C TYR A 73 1.15 -7.63 16.12
N PHE A 74 0.28 -6.89 16.79
CA PHE A 74 -0.63 -7.46 17.79
C PHE A 74 -2.06 -7.48 17.28
N CYS A 75 -2.69 -8.65 17.31
CA CYS A 75 -4.08 -8.81 16.91
C CYS A 75 -4.98 -7.90 17.75
N PRO A 76 -5.86 -7.07 17.14
CA PRO A 76 -6.69 -6.13 17.88
C PRO A 76 -7.82 -6.80 18.68
N THR A 77 -8.06 -8.10 18.48
CA THR A 77 -9.16 -8.83 19.16
C THR A 77 -8.66 -9.75 20.26
N CYS A 78 -7.59 -10.51 20.04
CA CYS A 78 -7.06 -11.47 21.01
C CYS A 78 -5.64 -11.15 21.49
N GLU A 79 -5.05 -10.04 21.05
CA GLU A 79 -3.72 -9.57 21.44
C GLU A 79 -2.55 -10.53 21.14
N SER A 80 -2.76 -11.55 20.31
CA SER A 80 -1.67 -12.44 19.89
C SER A 80 -0.71 -11.75 18.93
N LYS A 81 0.55 -12.17 18.99
CA LYS A 81 1.68 -11.53 18.30
C LYS A 81 2.04 -12.23 17.00
N TYR A 82 2.26 -11.45 15.96
CA TYR A 82 2.70 -11.86 14.62
C TYR A 82 3.94 -11.07 14.19
N CYS A 83 4.84 -11.70 13.43
CA CYS A 83 6.07 -11.05 12.95
C CYS A 83 5.84 -10.26 11.66
N GLU A 84 4.94 -10.73 10.79
CA GLU A 84 4.72 -10.19 9.46
C GLU A 84 3.23 -10.16 9.10
N LEU A 85 2.87 -9.24 8.20
CA LEU A 85 1.54 -9.07 7.62
C LEU A 85 1.66 -9.13 6.10
N PRO A 86 0.66 -9.65 5.37
CA PRO A 86 -0.65 -10.12 5.86
C PRO A 86 -0.61 -11.55 6.43
N THR A 87 -1.35 -11.80 7.51
CA THR A 87 -1.45 -13.13 8.16
C THR A 87 -2.84 -13.35 8.74
N GLU A 88 -3.33 -14.60 8.78
CA GLU A 88 -4.55 -14.95 9.50
C GLU A 88 -4.24 -15.26 10.98
N CYS A 89 -5.04 -14.71 11.90
CA CYS A 89 -4.83 -14.95 13.31
C CYS A 89 -5.22 -16.37 13.75
N SER A 90 -4.26 -17.20 14.16
CA SER A 90 -4.46 -18.58 14.65
C SER A 90 -5.40 -18.75 15.85
N ILE A 91 -5.78 -17.67 16.56
CA ILE A 91 -6.68 -17.74 17.73
C ILE A 91 -8.11 -17.34 17.37
N CYS A 92 -8.29 -16.25 16.61
CA CYS A 92 -9.60 -15.68 16.32
C CYS A 92 -9.96 -15.66 14.82
N HIS A 93 -9.11 -16.22 13.97
CA HIS A 93 -9.25 -16.32 12.51
C HIS A 93 -9.45 -14.97 11.78
N LEU A 94 -9.15 -13.87 12.47
CA LEU A 94 -9.22 -12.54 11.87
C LEU A 94 -8.07 -12.35 10.88
N THR A 95 -8.36 -12.00 9.64
CA THR A 95 -7.35 -11.61 8.65
C THR A 95 -6.68 -10.31 9.08
N LEU A 96 -5.39 -10.37 9.38
CA LEU A 96 -4.59 -9.22 9.75
C LEU A 96 -3.88 -8.66 8.52
N VAL A 97 -4.17 -7.41 8.20
CA VAL A 97 -3.62 -6.71 7.04
C VAL A 97 -3.09 -5.35 7.46
N SER A 98 -2.10 -4.82 6.74
CA SER A 98 -1.68 -3.45 6.94
C SER A 98 -2.56 -2.52 6.10
N ALA A 99 -3.01 -1.40 6.68
CA ALA A 99 -3.76 -0.39 5.94
C ALA A 99 -3.00 0.13 4.71
N PRO A 100 -1.66 0.34 4.74
CA PRO A 100 -0.90 0.72 3.56
C PRO A 100 -0.91 -0.31 2.43
N HIS A 101 -0.91 -1.61 2.74
CA HIS A 101 -0.97 -2.66 1.71
C HIS A 101 -2.32 -2.64 0.98
N LEU A 102 -3.42 -2.48 1.72
CA LEU A 102 -4.74 -2.32 1.12
C LEU A 102 -4.84 -1.04 0.30
N ALA A 103 -4.30 0.06 0.82
CA ALA A 103 -4.31 1.34 0.13
C ALA A 103 -3.56 1.30 -1.21
N ARG A 104 -2.48 0.51 -1.29
CA ARG A 104 -1.73 0.34 -2.55
C ARG A 104 -2.61 -0.26 -3.65
N SER A 105 -3.57 -1.13 -3.34
CA SER A 105 -4.48 -1.69 -4.35
C SER A 105 -5.59 -0.73 -4.84
N TYR A 106 -5.71 0.48 -4.29
CA TYR A 106 -6.79 1.40 -4.70
C TYR A 106 -6.75 1.80 -6.18
N HIS A 107 -5.58 1.82 -6.82
CA HIS A 107 -5.47 2.14 -8.24
C HIS A 107 -6.12 1.08 -9.16
N PHE A 108 -6.42 -0.12 -8.65
CA PHE A 108 -7.22 -1.11 -9.37
C PHE A 108 -8.73 -0.90 -9.20
N LEU A 109 -9.14 -0.28 -8.08
CA LEU A 109 -10.54 0.02 -7.80
C LEU A 109 -11.00 1.30 -8.51
N PHE A 110 -10.09 2.26 -8.65
CA PHE A 110 -10.35 3.55 -9.29
C PHE A 110 -9.23 3.84 -10.31
N PRO A 111 -9.25 3.18 -11.48
CA PRO A 111 -8.26 3.44 -12.52
C PRO A 111 -8.41 4.87 -13.03
N ILE A 112 -7.28 5.51 -13.34
CA ILE A 112 -7.29 6.82 -13.99
C ILE A 112 -7.73 6.70 -15.44
N GLU A 113 -8.49 7.69 -15.91
CA GLU A 113 -8.88 7.80 -17.30
C GLU A 113 -7.68 8.16 -18.19
N GLN A 114 -7.65 7.59 -19.40
CA GLN A 114 -6.63 7.92 -20.38
C GLN A 114 -6.70 9.40 -20.74
N PHE A 115 -5.54 10.03 -20.86
CA PHE A 115 -5.46 11.41 -21.30
C PHE A 115 -5.76 11.52 -22.79
N ILE A 116 -6.40 12.63 -23.16
CA ILE A 116 -6.71 12.91 -24.57
C ILE A 116 -5.52 13.61 -25.23
N GLU A 117 -5.17 13.18 -26.44
CA GLU A 117 -4.13 13.82 -27.22
C GLU A 117 -4.65 15.15 -27.78
N VAL A 118 -3.85 16.22 -27.62
CA VAL A 118 -4.15 17.58 -28.09
C VAL A 118 -2.95 18.15 -28.84
N THR A 119 -3.22 19.08 -29.76
CA THR A 119 -2.18 19.77 -30.53
C THR A 119 -1.67 21.01 -29.78
N LEU A 120 -0.44 21.43 -30.11
CA LEU A 120 0.24 22.57 -29.46
C LEU A 120 -0.45 23.91 -29.77
N ASP A 121 -1.14 24.00 -30.91
CA ASP A 121 -1.84 25.20 -31.39
C ASP A 121 -2.97 25.67 -30.45
N GLU A 122 -3.53 24.77 -29.64
CA GLU A 122 -4.63 25.06 -28.73
C GLU A 122 -4.16 25.55 -27.35
N LEU A 123 -2.84 25.71 -27.14
CA LEU A 123 -2.27 25.88 -25.81
C LEU A 123 -1.78 27.30 -25.51
N SER A 124 -2.42 27.96 -24.54
CA SER A 124 -2.01 29.31 -24.07
C SER A 124 -0.67 29.33 -23.33
N SER A 125 -0.20 28.20 -22.79
CA SER A 125 1.08 28.09 -22.09
C SER A 125 1.77 26.77 -22.44
N PRO A 126 2.87 26.77 -23.21
CA PRO A 126 3.50 25.55 -23.70
C PRO A 126 4.39 24.93 -22.63
N LYS A 127 3.83 24.47 -21.50
CA LYS A 127 4.60 23.79 -20.44
C LYS A 127 3.83 22.61 -19.86
N CYS A 128 4.56 21.55 -19.55
CA CYS A 128 4.02 20.38 -18.85
C CYS A 128 3.76 20.71 -17.36
N PHE A 129 2.58 20.37 -16.86
CA PHE A 129 2.20 20.60 -15.45
C PHE A 129 3.08 19.82 -14.46
N ALA A 130 3.50 18.60 -14.81
CA ALA A 130 4.26 17.73 -13.92
C ALA A 130 5.77 18.06 -13.91
N CYS A 131 6.44 18.02 -15.07
CA CYS A 131 7.89 18.23 -15.16
C CYS A 131 8.30 19.68 -15.42
N GLN A 132 7.34 20.58 -15.69
CA GLN A 132 7.57 22.00 -15.98
C GLN A 132 8.42 22.27 -17.24
N HIS A 133 8.70 21.24 -18.05
CA HIS A 133 9.40 21.39 -19.32
C HIS A 133 8.54 22.14 -20.33
N ALA A 134 9.16 23.04 -21.09
CA ALA A 134 8.48 23.74 -22.17
C ALA A 134 8.27 22.81 -23.37
N PHE A 135 7.15 22.96 -24.08
CA PHE A 135 6.88 22.20 -25.29
C PHE A 135 7.54 22.88 -26.49
N ASP A 136 8.48 22.20 -27.12
CA ASP A 136 9.04 22.56 -28.42
C ASP A 136 8.37 21.77 -29.55
N GLU A 137 8.03 22.44 -30.65
CA GLU A 137 7.35 21.85 -31.83
C GLU A 137 8.08 20.64 -32.43
N GLN A 138 9.40 20.56 -32.29
CA GLN A 138 10.20 19.47 -32.88
C GLN A 138 10.24 18.20 -32.03
N LYS A 139 10.04 18.32 -30.72
CA LYS A 139 10.20 17.21 -29.76
C LYS A 139 8.86 16.73 -29.19
N HIS A 140 7.84 17.58 -29.19
CA HIS A 140 6.56 17.33 -28.55
C HIS A 140 5.40 17.34 -29.56
N LYS A 141 5.40 16.37 -30.49
CA LYS A 141 4.30 16.18 -31.45
C LYS A 141 2.98 15.77 -30.79
N SER A 142 3.06 15.06 -29.66
CA SER A 142 1.90 14.55 -28.93
C SER A 142 1.91 15.11 -27.50
N ILE A 143 0.90 15.90 -27.18
CA ILE A 143 0.65 16.47 -25.86
C ILE A 143 -0.62 15.84 -25.30
N PHE A 144 -0.63 15.55 -24.01
CA PHE A 144 -1.73 14.84 -23.36
C PHE A 144 -2.44 15.74 -22.36
N LYS A 145 -3.77 15.76 -22.41
CA LYS A 145 -4.63 16.55 -21.52
C LYS A 145 -5.47 15.62 -20.65
N CYS A 146 -5.48 15.90 -19.34
CA CYS A 146 -6.36 15.18 -18.41
C CYS A 146 -7.81 15.63 -18.58
N THR A 147 -8.74 14.68 -18.69
CA THR A 147 -10.19 14.92 -18.84
C THR A 147 -10.83 15.56 -17.61
N SER A 148 -10.32 15.27 -16.41
CA SER A 148 -10.92 15.73 -15.16
C SER A 148 -10.42 17.12 -14.72
N CYS A 149 -9.10 17.34 -14.72
CA CYS A 149 -8.52 18.62 -14.26
C CYS A 149 -8.08 19.56 -15.40
N ASN A 150 -8.17 19.12 -16.67
CA ASN A 150 -7.75 19.88 -17.85
C ASN A 150 -6.26 20.30 -17.90
N ASN A 151 -5.43 19.80 -16.98
CA ASN A 151 -3.98 20.04 -17.00
C ASN A 151 -3.29 19.27 -18.13
N ILE A 152 -2.15 19.80 -18.56
CA ILE A 152 -1.41 19.35 -19.73
C ILE A 152 -0.12 18.64 -19.33
N PHE A 153 0.18 17.53 -20.00
CA PHE A 153 1.30 16.64 -19.71
C PHE A 153 2.06 16.29 -20.99
N CYS A 154 3.39 16.14 -20.88
CA CYS A 154 4.19 15.55 -21.95
C CYS A 154 4.01 14.03 -22.00
N PHE A 155 4.39 13.40 -23.12
CA PHE A 155 4.37 11.95 -23.30
C PHE A 155 5.07 11.18 -22.16
N GLU A 156 6.24 11.63 -21.71
CA GLU A 156 6.96 10.96 -20.61
C GLU A 156 6.19 11.02 -19.29
N CYS A 157 5.55 12.16 -19.01
CA CYS A 157 4.72 12.32 -17.82
C CYS A 157 3.44 11.49 -17.92
N ASP A 158 2.82 11.40 -19.10
CA ASP A 158 1.66 10.54 -19.34
C ASP A 158 1.99 9.07 -19.06
N LEU A 159 3.10 8.56 -19.62
CA LEU A 159 3.58 7.20 -19.36
C LEU A 159 3.87 6.96 -17.88
N PHE A 160 4.49 7.93 -17.20
CA PHE A 160 4.79 7.81 -15.77
C PHE A 160 3.52 7.78 -14.92
N ILE A 161 2.54 8.63 -15.25
CA ILE A 161 1.24 8.70 -14.58
C ILE A 161 0.47 7.39 -14.74
N HIS A 162 0.36 6.87 -15.96
CA HIS A 162 -0.40 5.64 -16.25
C HIS A 162 0.33 4.34 -15.94
N GLY A 163 1.67 4.36 -15.86
CA GLY A 163 2.48 3.17 -15.66
C GLY A 163 2.99 2.97 -14.24
N THR A 164 3.21 4.05 -13.48
CA THR A 164 3.92 4.00 -12.19
C THR A 164 3.07 4.52 -11.03
N ILE A 165 2.60 5.78 -11.10
CA ILE A 165 1.94 6.43 -9.96
C ILE A 165 0.42 6.27 -9.96
N PHE A 166 -0.17 5.89 -11.09
CA PHE A 166 -1.60 5.67 -11.30
C PHE A 166 -2.51 6.77 -10.75
N THR A 167 -2.00 8.01 -10.67
CA THR A 167 -2.75 9.16 -10.15
C THR A 167 -2.31 10.43 -10.89
N CYS A 168 -3.27 11.25 -11.32
CA CYS A 168 -2.97 12.53 -11.97
C CYS A 168 -2.56 13.59 -10.93
N PRO A 169 -1.35 14.19 -11.02
CA PRO A 169 -0.88 15.22 -10.07
C PRO A 169 -1.78 16.46 -10.03
N GLY A 170 -2.50 16.74 -11.12
CA GLY A 170 -3.44 17.86 -11.20
C GLY A 170 -4.79 17.60 -10.54
N CYS A 171 -5.20 16.34 -10.40
CA CYS A 171 -6.48 15.97 -9.75
C CYS A 171 -6.36 15.81 -8.23
N ILE A 172 -5.15 15.54 -7.72
CA ILE A 172 -4.88 15.43 -6.27
C ILE A 172 -4.84 16.82 -5.61
N ARG A 173 -4.56 17.86 -6.39
CA ARG A 173 -4.37 19.22 -5.91
C ARG A 173 -5.69 19.97 -5.84
#